data_AF-A0A497EK65-F1
#
_entry.id   AF-A0A497EK65-F1
#
_cell.length_a   1.000
_cell.length_b   1.000
_cell.length_c   1.000
_cell.angle_alpha   90.00
_cell.angle_beta   90.00
_cell.angle_gamma   90.00
#
_symmetry.space_group_name_H-M   'P 1'
#
loop_
_entity.id
_entity.type
_entity.pdbx_description
1 polymer ?
#
loop_
_entity_poly.entity_id
_entity_poly.type
_entity_poly.pdbx_seq_one_letter_code
_entity_poly.pdbx_strand_id
1 'polypeptide(L)'
;MNIEKYLVLNKYLLSLFGVGDFRDLQEKMKDAPVDIDSDGRTYFVNILRFSFEGLRKDILSEEIFLRYDENIQNYVRKINYRREPITLKYFQYLAVLFTEIVLDNLKNRKVEFLYNLNKFLQDYKREKDITLINEITEQDLNKLAFWMATGSGKTLITHINYHQFFYYKLFSPDNIILITPNEGLSKQHFEELQKSGIPCKLYEGSLSSHGTFRDEGEVLVIEMTKFVEEKKGSGVTLPVDVFEGRNLVFVDEGHKGKKSEEQKWARLRDKLAENGFVFEYSATFGQILSERNKEILEEYAKSIIFDYSYKYFYLDGYGKD
;
A
#
# COMPACT_ATOMS: atom_id res chain seq x y z
N MET A 1 -13.39 19.33 -8.85
CA MET A 1 -13.21 18.24 -9.83
C MET A 1 -13.05 16.95 -9.04
N ASN A 2 -13.83 15.91 -9.32
CA ASN A 2 -13.78 14.65 -8.59
C ASN A 2 -12.67 13.80 -9.19
N ILE A 3 -11.50 13.78 -8.54
CA ILE A 3 -10.32 13.02 -9.01
C ILE A 3 -10.47 11.53 -8.67
N GLU A 4 -11.25 11.24 -7.63
CA GLU A 4 -11.51 9.93 -7.06
C GLU A 4 -12.23 9.00 -8.06
N LYS A 5 -12.96 9.58 -9.04
CA LYS A 5 -13.53 8.80 -10.15
C LYS A 5 -12.47 8.11 -11.00
N TYR A 6 -11.23 8.62 -11.03
CA TYR A 6 -10.16 8.00 -11.83
C TYR A 6 -9.48 6.83 -11.12
N LEU A 7 -9.73 6.59 -9.82
CA LEU A 7 -9.07 5.55 -9.04
C LEU A 7 -9.64 4.15 -9.36
N VAL A 8 -9.43 3.67 -10.58
CA VAL A 8 -10.08 2.47 -11.12
C VAL A 8 -9.80 1.24 -10.26
N LEU A 9 -8.58 1.03 -9.78
CA LEU A 9 -8.28 -0.13 -8.94
C LEU A 9 -9.03 -0.07 -7.60
N ASN A 10 -9.07 1.09 -6.95
CA ASN A 10 -9.92 1.31 -5.77
C ASN A 10 -11.41 1.06 -6.06
N LYS A 11 -11.92 1.56 -7.20
CA LYS A 11 -13.32 1.38 -7.60
C LYS A 11 -13.67 -0.06 -7.91
N TYR A 12 -12.75 -0.81 -8.51
CA TYR A 12 -12.90 -2.25 -8.67
C TYR A 12 -13.03 -2.94 -7.32
N LEU A 13 -12.12 -2.65 -6.37
CA LEU A 13 -12.15 -3.26 -5.05
C LEU A 13 -13.43 -2.95 -4.27
N LEU A 14 -13.91 -1.69 -4.32
CA LEU A 14 -15.21 -1.31 -3.75
C LEU A 14 -16.37 -2.09 -4.40
N SER A 15 -16.33 -2.28 -5.72
CA SER A 15 -17.37 -3.01 -6.45
C SER A 15 -17.49 -4.48 -6.02
N LEU A 16 -16.43 -5.09 -5.47
CA LEU A 16 -16.49 -6.44 -4.92
C LEU A 16 -17.43 -6.54 -3.72
N PHE A 17 -17.61 -5.44 -2.98
CA PHE A 17 -18.57 -5.33 -1.87
C PHE A 17 -19.93 -4.78 -2.32
N GLY A 18 -20.12 -4.53 -3.62
CA GLY A 18 -21.35 -3.95 -4.16
C GLY A 18 -21.53 -2.47 -3.84
N VAL A 19 -20.46 -1.75 -3.51
CA VAL A 19 -20.49 -0.32 -3.16
C VAL A 19 -19.70 0.53 -4.16
N GLY A 20 -20.12 1.78 -4.35
CA GLY A 20 -19.48 2.71 -5.29
C GLY A 20 -18.60 3.78 -4.62
N ASP A 21 -18.83 4.03 -3.33
CA ASP A 21 -18.12 5.01 -2.52
C ASP A 21 -17.64 4.37 -1.21
N PHE A 22 -16.49 4.81 -0.72
CA PHE A 22 -15.95 4.35 0.56
C PHE A 22 -16.90 4.66 1.73
N ARG A 23 -17.69 5.74 1.59
CA ARG A 23 -18.69 6.14 2.60
C ARG A 23 -19.68 5.02 2.93
N ASP A 24 -20.03 4.17 1.96
CA ASP A 24 -20.95 3.06 2.17
C ASP A 24 -20.34 2.01 3.13
N LEU A 25 -19.02 1.79 3.07
CA LEU A 25 -18.29 0.95 4.03
C LEU A 25 -18.15 1.65 5.39
N GLN A 26 -17.78 2.94 5.37
CA GLN A 26 -17.62 3.76 6.57
C GLN A 26 -18.88 3.77 7.43
N GLU A 27 -20.05 4.03 6.84
CA GLU A 27 -21.31 4.14 7.58
C GLU A 27 -21.70 2.83 8.27
N LYS A 28 -21.30 1.68 7.72
CA LYS A 28 -21.56 0.36 8.31
C LYS A 28 -20.54 -0.06 9.37
N MET A 29 -19.30 0.43 9.26
CA MET A 29 -18.18 -0.12 10.04
C MET A 29 -17.59 0.83 11.08
N LYS A 30 -17.86 2.14 11.01
CA LYS A 30 -17.24 3.13 11.91
C LYS A 30 -17.52 2.89 13.40
N ASP A 31 -18.70 2.36 13.72
CA ASP A 31 -19.16 2.10 15.09
C ASP A 31 -18.95 0.64 15.51
N ALA A 32 -18.31 -0.16 14.67
CA ALA A 32 -18.08 -1.57 14.94
C ALA A 32 -16.99 -1.76 16.02
N PRO A 33 -17.15 -2.72 16.94
CA PRO A 33 -16.13 -3.02 17.94
C PRO A 33 -14.81 -3.44 17.29
N VAL A 34 -13.69 -2.97 17.83
CA VAL A 34 -12.31 -3.30 17.40
C VAL A 34 -11.80 -4.63 18.00
N ASP A 35 -12.72 -5.54 18.33
CA ASP A 35 -12.45 -6.80 19.04
C ASP A 35 -12.89 -8.01 18.19
N ILE A 36 -12.81 -9.21 18.76
CA ILE A 36 -13.27 -10.47 18.19
C ILE A 36 -14.56 -10.95 18.84
N ASP A 37 -15.33 -11.75 18.09
CA ASP A 37 -16.50 -12.46 18.60
C ASP A 37 -16.12 -13.76 19.32
N SER A 38 -17.12 -14.52 19.77
CA SER A 38 -16.94 -15.81 20.44
C SER A 38 -16.32 -16.90 19.55
N ASP A 39 -16.39 -16.74 18.23
CA ASP A 39 -15.81 -17.65 17.25
C ASP A 39 -14.35 -17.27 16.90
N GLY A 40 -13.82 -16.19 17.51
CA GLY A 40 -12.48 -15.68 17.25
C GLY A 40 -12.35 -14.86 15.96
N ARG A 41 -13.47 -14.36 15.41
CA ARG A 41 -13.51 -13.55 14.19
C ARG A 41 -13.63 -12.08 14.52
N THR A 42 -13.02 -11.20 13.75
CA THR A 42 -13.25 -9.77 13.97
C THR A 42 -14.72 -9.41 13.70
N TYR A 43 -15.27 -8.46 14.45
CA TYR A 43 -16.60 -7.93 14.12
C TYR A 43 -16.64 -7.32 12.71
N PHE A 44 -15.49 -6.85 12.20
CA PHE A 44 -15.37 -6.32 10.84
C PHE A 44 -15.66 -7.37 9.77
N VAL A 45 -15.11 -8.59 9.86
CA VAL A 45 -15.39 -9.62 8.85
C VAL A 45 -16.86 -10.04 8.85
N ASN A 46 -17.49 -10.08 10.03
CA ASN A 46 -18.91 -10.39 10.14
C ASN A 46 -19.77 -9.30 9.49
N ILE A 47 -19.47 -8.01 9.73
CA ILE A 47 -20.18 -6.91 9.07
C ILE A 47 -20.05 -7.01 7.56
N LEU A 48 -18.83 -7.26 7.04
CA LEU A 48 -18.59 -7.38 5.59
C LEU A 48 -19.37 -8.53 4.95
N ARG A 49 -19.48 -9.67 5.64
CA ARG A 49 -20.19 -10.87 5.13
C ARG A 49 -21.71 -10.70 5.09
N PHE A 50 -22.28 -9.91 6.01
CA PHE A 50 -23.73 -9.86 6.23
C PHE A 50 -24.40 -8.53 5.86
N SER A 51 -23.64 -7.43 5.73
CA SER A 51 -24.23 -6.09 5.60
C SER A 51 -24.35 -5.56 4.18
N PHE A 52 -23.84 -6.30 3.18
CA PHE A 52 -23.75 -5.84 1.80
C PHE A 52 -24.42 -6.83 0.84
N GLU A 53 -25.61 -6.46 0.34
CA GLU A 53 -26.41 -7.29 -0.58
C GLU A 53 -25.70 -7.52 -1.92
N GLY A 54 -24.96 -6.52 -2.41
CA GLY A 54 -24.20 -6.57 -3.67
C GLY A 54 -22.83 -7.25 -3.57
N LEU A 55 -22.51 -7.88 -2.42
CA LEU A 55 -21.25 -8.58 -2.22
C LEU A 55 -21.07 -9.68 -3.29
N ARG A 56 -19.95 -9.61 -4.02
CA ARG A 56 -19.55 -10.58 -5.05
C ARG A 56 -19.04 -11.88 -4.41
N LYS A 57 -19.97 -12.68 -3.89
CA LYS A 57 -19.69 -13.96 -3.20
C LYS A 57 -19.02 -15.02 -4.10
N ASP A 58 -19.13 -14.87 -5.41
CA ASP A 58 -18.41 -15.66 -6.40
C ASP A 58 -16.90 -15.40 -6.39
N ILE A 59 -16.48 -14.18 -6.00
CA ILE A 59 -15.08 -13.78 -5.89
C ILE A 59 -14.61 -13.84 -4.43
N LEU A 60 -15.42 -13.32 -3.51
CA LEU A 60 -15.16 -13.25 -2.07
C LEU A 60 -16.13 -14.18 -1.33
N SER A 61 -15.81 -15.48 -1.36
CA SER A 61 -16.58 -16.49 -0.62
C SER A 61 -16.41 -16.30 0.90
N GLU A 62 -17.30 -16.91 1.67
CA GLU A 62 -17.21 -16.91 3.13
C GLU A 62 -15.86 -17.46 3.63
N GLU A 63 -15.38 -18.56 3.05
CA GLU A 63 -14.09 -19.16 3.39
C GLU A 63 -12.93 -18.20 3.12
N ILE A 64 -12.96 -17.48 1.98
CA ILE A 64 -11.94 -16.50 1.63
C ILE A 64 -11.92 -15.35 2.65
N PHE A 65 -13.09 -14.83 3.04
CA PHE A 65 -13.18 -13.78 4.05
C PHE A 65 -12.62 -14.21 5.41
N LEU A 66 -12.98 -15.40 5.87
CA LEU A 66 -12.51 -15.91 7.15
C LEU A 66 -11.00 -16.14 7.14
N ARG A 67 -10.45 -16.65 6.03
CA ARG A 67 -9.01 -16.79 5.84
C ARG A 67 -8.29 -15.43 5.87
N TYR A 68 -8.83 -14.42 5.18
CA TYR A 68 -8.25 -13.08 5.22
C TYR A 68 -8.32 -12.45 6.60
N ASP A 69 -9.42 -12.63 7.33
CA ASP A 69 -9.54 -12.15 8.71
C ASP A 69 -8.48 -12.79 9.62
N GLU A 70 -8.31 -14.11 9.54
CA GLU A 70 -7.30 -14.85 10.29
C GLU A 70 -5.88 -14.36 9.96
N ASN A 71 -5.58 -14.16 8.66
CA ASN A 71 -4.31 -13.59 8.21
C ASN A 71 -4.08 -12.21 8.82
N ILE A 72 -5.08 -11.32 8.76
CA ILE A 72 -5.01 -9.96 9.31
C ILE A 72 -4.72 -10.00 10.80
N GLN A 73 -5.47 -10.81 11.56
CA GLN A 73 -5.24 -10.99 12.99
C GLN A 73 -3.82 -11.50 13.28
N ASN A 74 -3.29 -12.41 12.45
CA ASN A 74 -1.94 -12.92 12.57
C ASN A 74 -0.88 -11.83 12.33
N TYR A 75 -1.06 -10.95 11.34
CA TYR A 75 -0.15 -9.83 11.10
C TYR A 75 -0.17 -8.83 12.26
N VAL A 76 -1.36 -8.54 12.80
CA VAL A 76 -1.52 -7.67 13.98
C VAL A 76 -0.79 -8.26 15.18
N ARG A 77 -0.90 -9.57 15.42
CA ARG A 77 -0.12 -10.26 16.47
C ARG A 77 1.39 -10.11 16.27
N LYS A 78 1.89 -10.22 15.03
CA LYS A 78 3.33 -10.06 14.73
C LYS A 78 3.83 -8.64 15.02
N ILE A 79 3.13 -7.61 14.56
CA ILE A 79 3.58 -6.23 14.76
C ILE A 79 3.43 -5.75 16.20
N ASN A 80 2.64 -6.45 17.04
CA ASN A 80 2.51 -6.22 18.48
C ASN A 80 3.69 -6.75 19.33
N TYR A 81 4.85 -7.04 18.71
CA TYR A 81 5.97 -7.70 19.36
C TYR A 81 6.53 -7.00 20.60
N ARG A 82 6.92 -5.72 20.50
CA ARG A 82 7.53 -4.93 21.60
C ARG A 82 6.88 -3.56 21.72
N ARG A 83 5.55 -3.54 21.74
CA ARG A 83 4.74 -2.32 21.89
C ARG A 83 3.52 -2.60 22.77
N GLU A 84 2.90 -1.53 23.26
CA GLU A 84 1.54 -1.63 23.79
C GLU A 84 0.62 -2.23 22.73
N PRO A 85 -0.25 -3.20 23.08
CA PRO A 85 -1.10 -3.87 22.11
C PRO A 85 -1.94 -2.88 21.33
N ILE A 86 -1.74 -2.87 20.01
CA ILE A 86 -2.55 -2.13 19.07
C ILE A 86 -3.63 -3.03 18.47
N THR A 87 -4.80 -2.45 18.24
CA THR A 87 -5.87 -3.01 17.43
C THR A 87 -6.06 -2.14 16.19
N LEU A 88 -6.55 -2.75 15.10
CA LEU A 88 -6.84 -2.00 13.88
C LEU A 88 -8.20 -1.34 14.00
N LYS A 89 -8.28 -0.06 13.60
CA LYS A 89 -9.55 0.58 13.30
C LYS A 89 -10.11 0.03 11.98
N TYR A 90 -11.41 0.18 11.75
CA TYR A 90 -12.06 -0.40 10.57
C TYR A 90 -11.39 0.01 9.24
N PHE A 91 -10.97 1.27 9.09
CA PHE A 91 -10.30 1.74 7.87
C PHE A 91 -8.89 1.17 7.71
N GLN A 92 -8.20 0.85 8.81
CA GLN A 92 -6.91 0.15 8.75
C GLN A 92 -7.12 -1.31 8.38
N TYR A 93 -8.13 -1.96 8.96
CA TYR A 93 -8.54 -3.32 8.59
C TYR A 93 -8.88 -3.41 7.10
N LEU A 94 -9.67 -2.46 6.58
CA LEU A 94 -10.03 -2.40 5.15
C LEU A 94 -8.81 -2.20 4.24
N ALA A 95 -7.86 -1.34 4.61
CA ALA A 95 -6.63 -1.16 3.84
C ALA A 95 -5.82 -2.47 3.72
N VAL A 96 -5.71 -3.22 4.82
CA VAL A 96 -5.04 -4.52 4.85
C VAL A 96 -5.84 -5.57 4.07
N LEU A 97 -7.16 -5.62 4.24
CA LEU A 97 -8.05 -6.53 3.51
C LEU A 97 -7.96 -6.31 1.99
N PHE A 98 -7.97 -5.06 1.53
CA PHE A 98 -7.82 -4.74 0.12
C PHE A 98 -6.48 -5.23 -0.42
N THR A 99 -5.43 -5.17 0.41
CA THR A 99 -4.13 -5.74 0.08
C THR A 99 -4.17 -7.28 0.00
N GLU A 100 -4.86 -7.96 0.94
CA GLU A 100 -5.07 -9.42 0.87
C GLU A 100 -5.71 -9.82 -0.46
N ILE A 101 -6.79 -9.13 -0.85
CA ILE A 101 -7.51 -9.38 -2.09
C ILE A 101 -6.58 -9.26 -3.30
N VAL A 102 -5.80 -8.19 -3.39
CA VAL A 102 -4.93 -7.96 -4.54
C VAL A 102 -3.78 -8.97 -4.57
N LEU A 103 -3.09 -9.20 -3.45
CA LEU A 103 -1.94 -10.10 -3.42
C LEU A 103 -2.34 -11.58 -3.62
N ASP A 104 -3.49 -12.02 -3.08
CA ASP A 104 -4.00 -13.37 -3.33
C ASP A 104 -4.29 -13.59 -4.81
N ASN A 105 -4.93 -12.62 -5.46
CA ASN A 105 -5.21 -12.66 -6.89
C ASN A 105 -3.92 -12.66 -7.72
N LEU A 106 -2.95 -11.79 -7.40
CA LEU A 106 -1.65 -11.78 -8.08
C LEU A 106 -0.89 -13.10 -7.93
N LYS A 107 -0.99 -13.74 -6.77
CA LYS A 107 -0.33 -15.02 -6.53
C LYS A 107 -1.01 -16.19 -7.22
N ASN A 108 -2.33 -16.28 -7.11
CA ASN A 108 -3.08 -17.50 -7.39
C ASN A 108 -3.94 -17.43 -8.65
N ARG A 109 -4.33 -16.22 -9.10
CA ARG A 109 -5.30 -16.03 -10.19
C ARG A 109 -4.96 -14.84 -11.10
N LYS A 110 -3.67 -14.56 -11.31
CA LYS A 110 -3.20 -13.32 -11.98
C LYS A 110 -3.87 -13.04 -13.33
N VAL A 111 -3.98 -14.05 -14.19
CA VAL A 111 -4.57 -13.93 -15.53
C VAL A 111 -6.06 -13.59 -15.44
N GLU A 112 -6.80 -14.28 -14.58
CA GLU A 112 -8.23 -14.03 -14.35
C GLU A 112 -8.44 -12.64 -13.73
N PHE A 113 -7.59 -12.25 -12.77
CA PHE A 113 -7.65 -10.96 -12.13
C PHE A 113 -7.45 -9.81 -13.12
N LEU A 114 -6.44 -9.90 -14.00
CA LEU A 114 -6.22 -8.92 -15.05
C LEU A 114 -7.38 -8.83 -16.05
N TYR A 115 -7.95 -9.98 -16.42
CA TYR A 115 -9.13 -10.02 -17.28
C TYR A 115 -10.31 -9.30 -16.62
N ASN A 116 -10.60 -9.61 -15.35
CA ASN A 116 -11.70 -9.01 -14.60
C ASN A 116 -11.50 -7.50 -14.39
N LEU A 117 -10.27 -7.06 -14.09
CA LEU A 117 -9.92 -5.65 -13.97
C LEU A 117 -10.14 -4.88 -15.27
N ASN A 118 -9.66 -5.42 -16.41
CA ASN A 118 -9.84 -4.76 -17.70
C ASN A 118 -11.29 -4.77 -18.18
N LYS A 119 -12.04 -5.85 -17.90
CA LYS A 119 -13.48 -5.88 -18.15
C LYS A 119 -14.21 -4.81 -17.33
N PHE A 120 -13.92 -4.71 -16.05
CA PHE A 120 -14.47 -3.66 -15.18
C PHE A 120 -14.10 -2.27 -15.69
N LEU A 121 -12.84 -2.04 -16.06
CA LEU A 121 -12.37 -0.77 -16.61
C LEU A 121 -13.16 -0.36 -17.85
N GLN A 122 -13.37 -1.28 -18.80
CA GLN A 122 -14.14 -1.00 -20.03
C GLN A 122 -15.58 -0.56 -19.71
N ASP A 123 -16.25 -1.28 -18.81
CA ASP A 123 -17.62 -0.94 -18.40
C ASP A 123 -17.67 0.39 -17.63
N TYR A 124 -16.71 0.60 -16.72
CA TYR A 124 -16.61 1.81 -15.89
C TYR A 124 -16.27 3.06 -16.71
N LYS A 125 -15.40 2.95 -17.72
CA LYS A 125 -15.07 4.04 -18.67
C LYS A 125 -16.32 4.54 -19.38
N ARG A 126 -17.20 3.63 -19.82
CA ARG A 126 -18.46 3.96 -20.47
C ARG A 126 -19.47 4.60 -19.50
N GLU A 127 -19.56 4.10 -18.27
CA GLU A 127 -20.50 4.63 -17.27
C GLU A 127 -20.10 6.04 -16.77
N LYS A 128 -18.81 6.27 -16.55
CA LYS A 128 -18.29 7.51 -15.93
C LYS A 128 -17.69 8.52 -16.91
N ASP A 129 -17.76 8.23 -18.21
CA ASP A 129 -17.15 9.03 -19.27
C ASP A 129 -15.66 9.32 -19.00
N ILE A 130 -14.89 8.25 -18.78
CA ILE A 130 -13.45 8.30 -18.52
C ILE A 130 -12.71 7.80 -19.75
N THR A 131 -11.85 8.65 -20.32
CA THR A 131 -11.05 8.30 -21.52
C THR A 131 -9.56 8.16 -21.23
N LEU A 132 -9.10 8.72 -20.11
CA LEU A 132 -7.67 8.90 -19.80
C LEU A 132 -6.92 7.61 -19.44
N ILE A 133 -7.62 6.59 -18.94
CA ILE A 133 -6.99 5.40 -18.37
C ILE A 133 -6.90 4.31 -19.45
N ASN A 134 -5.69 3.87 -19.78
CA ASN A 134 -5.47 2.74 -20.69
C ASN A 134 -5.70 1.41 -19.95
N GLU A 135 -5.63 0.31 -20.69
CA GLU A 135 -5.72 -1.05 -20.13
C GLU A 135 -4.70 -1.26 -19.02
N ILE A 136 -5.08 -2.07 -18.03
CA ILE A 136 -4.26 -2.46 -16.90
C ILE A 136 -3.39 -3.63 -17.32
N THR A 137 -2.08 -3.48 -17.18
CA THR A 137 -1.06 -4.48 -17.48
C THR A 137 -0.57 -5.18 -16.20
N GLU A 138 0.21 -6.25 -16.35
CA GLU A 138 0.88 -6.88 -15.19
C GLU A 138 1.79 -5.91 -14.45
N GLN A 139 2.49 -5.04 -15.18
CA GLN A 139 3.43 -4.08 -14.59
C GLN A 139 2.72 -3.02 -13.74
N ASP A 140 1.52 -2.60 -14.14
CA ASP A 140 0.71 -1.66 -13.37
C ASP A 140 0.36 -2.21 -11.96
N LEU A 141 0.28 -3.53 -11.81
CA LEU A 141 -0.06 -4.20 -10.55
C LEU A 141 1.16 -4.53 -9.67
N ASN A 142 2.37 -4.18 -10.09
CA ASN A 142 3.57 -4.25 -9.25
C ASN A 142 3.66 -3.08 -8.25
N LYS A 143 2.63 -2.24 -8.19
CA LYS A 143 2.54 -1.11 -7.26
C LYS A 143 1.17 -1.03 -6.61
N LEU A 144 1.16 -0.94 -5.28
CA LEU A 144 -0.03 -0.64 -4.49
C LEU A 144 0.18 0.66 -3.72
N ALA A 145 -0.76 1.59 -3.84
CA ALA A 145 -0.71 2.89 -3.20
C ALA A 145 -1.90 3.09 -2.24
N PHE A 146 -1.60 3.75 -1.12
CA PHE A 146 -2.55 4.05 -0.05
C PHE A 146 -2.67 5.56 0.13
N TRP A 147 -3.80 6.12 -0.30
CA TRP A 147 -4.14 7.50 -0.04
C TRP A 147 -4.80 7.59 1.34
N MET A 148 -4.02 7.86 2.39
CA MET A 148 -4.53 7.87 3.76
C MET A 148 -4.07 9.12 4.52
N ALA A 149 -4.99 9.75 5.26
CA ALA A 149 -4.73 10.96 6.04
C ALA A 149 -3.52 10.83 7.00
N THR A 150 -2.87 11.96 7.31
CA THR A 150 -1.83 11.97 8.36
C THR A 150 -2.47 11.63 9.70
N GLY A 151 -1.81 10.78 10.50
CA GLY A 151 -2.38 10.26 11.75
C GLY A 151 -3.32 9.06 11.59
N SER A 152 -3.61 8.60 10.36
CA SER A 152 -4.43 7.39 10.14
C SER A 152 -3.69 6.06 10.41
N GLY A 153 -2.42 6.11 10.84
CA GLY A 153 -1.62 4.92 11.14
C GLY A 153 -1.01 4.21 9.92
N LYS A 154 -0.60 4.95 8.88
CA LYS A 154 0.10 4.40 7.70
C LYS A 154 1.28 3.50 8.05
N THR A 155 2.09 3.87 9.05
CA THR A 155 3.23 3.07 9.54
C THR A 155 2.83 1.64 9.92
N LEU A 156 1.67 1.46 10.54
CA LEU A 156 1.17 0.12 10.88
C LEU A 156 0.84 -0.69 9.62
N ILE A 157 0.22 -0.03 8.64
CA ILE A 157 -0.10 -0.64 7.34
C ILE A 157 1.19 -1.06 6.62
N THR A 158 2.23 -0.21 6.63
CA THR A 158 3.56 -0.54 6.08
C THR A 158 4.11 -1.85 6.65
N HIS A 159 4.06 -2.03 7.97
CA HIS A 159 4.59 -3.21 8.63
C HIS A 159 3.74 -4.46 8.37
N ILE A 160 2.42 -4.30 8.26
CA ILE A 160 1.54 -5.40 7.88
C ILE A 160 1.80 -5.79 6.42
N ASN A 161 1.94 -4.82 5.50
CA ASN A 161 2.22 -5.09 4.09
C ASN A 161 3.54 -5.84 3.90
N TYR A 162 4.56 -5.59 4.73
CA TYR A 162 5.77 -6.43 4.81
C TYR A 162 5.39 -7.91 5.04
N HIS A 163 4.61 -8.20 6.08
CA HIS A 163 4.19 -9.58 6.35
C HIS A 163 3.27 -10.17 5.27
N GLN A 164 2.37 -9.38 4.68
CA GLN A 164 1.50 -9.83 3.59
C GLN A 164 2.31 -10.22 2.36
N PHE A 165 3.31 -9.42 1.99
CA PHE A 165 4.19 -9.75 0.87
C PHE A 165 4.89 -11.10 1.08
N PHE A 166 5.43 -11.34 2.28
CA PHE A 166 6.07 -12.62 2.62
C PHE A 166 5.11 -13.79 2.80
N TYR A 167 3.84 -13.53 3.11
CA TYR A 167 2.80 -14.56 3.14
C TYR A 167 2.49 -15.06 1.73
N TYR A 168 2.23 -14.14 0.80
CA TYR A 168 1.87 -14.48 -0.59
C TYR A 168 3.06 -14.91 -1.45
N LYS A 169 4.29 -14.50 -1.10
CA LYS A 169 5.53 -14.89 -1.78
C LYS A 169 5.40 -14.71 -3.30
N LEU A 170 5.05 -13.49 -3.73
CA LEU A 170 5.05 -13.14 -5.15
C LEU A 170 6.43 -13.40 -5.75
N PHE A 171 7.46 -13.05 -4.98
CA PHE A 171 8.85 -13.45 -5.21
C PHE A 171 9.67 -13.35 -3.93
N SER A 172 10.90 -13.87 -3.96
CA SER A 172 11.92 -13.61 -2.94
C SER A 172 12.71 -12.35 -3.33
N PRO A 173 12.64 -11.26 -2.54
CA PRO A 173 13.31 -10.01 -2.87
C PRO A 173 14.81 -10.06 -2.58
N ASP A 174 15.62 -9.51 -3.47
CA ASP A 174 17.06 -9.35 -3.29
C ASP A 174 17.37 -8.16 -2.36
N ASN A 175 16.51 -7.13 -2.40
CA ASN A 175 16.61 -5.96 -1.53
C ASN A 175 15.22 -5.59 -0.98
N ILE A 176 15.17 -5.19 0.28
CA ILE A 176 13.98 -4.63 0.92
C ILE A 176 14.32 -3.24 1.40
N ILE A 177 13.61 -2.23 0.91
CA ILE A 177 14.00 -0.83 1.06
C ILE A 177 12.79 -0.04 1.56
N LEU A 178 12.95 0.70 2.66
CA LEU A 178 11.98 1.68 3.11
C LEU A 178 12.55 3.08 2.89
N ILE A 179 11.92 3.81 1.98
CA ILE A 179 12.32 5.14 1.57
C ILE A 179 11.50 6.18 2.32
N THR A 180 12.19 7.14 2.92
CA THR A 180 11.59 8.23 3.69
C THR A 180 12.00 9.60 3.13
N PRO A 181 11.27 10.69 3.44
CA PRO A 181 11.56 12.00 2.85
C PRO A 181 12.60 12.83 3.62
N ASN A 182 13.00 12.44 4.83
CA ASN A 182 14.08 13.07 5.61
C ASN A 182 14.65 12.10 6.67
N GLU A 183 15.87 12.36 7.15
CA GLU A 183 16.56 11.50 8.12
C GLU A 183 15.82 11.34 9.46
N GLY A 184 15.06 12.35 9.88
CA GLY A 184 14.24 12.29 11.10
C GLY A 184 13.16 11.21 10.99
N LEU A 185 12.47 11.17 9.85
CA LEU A 185 11.50 10.12 9.55
C LEU A 185 12.17 8.75 9.34
N SER A 186 13.38 8.69 8.78
CA SER A 186 14.16 7.44 8.74
C SER A 186 14.38 6.85 10.13
N LYS A 187 14.78 7.68 11.11
CA LYS A 187 14.97 7.24 12.49
C LYS A 187 13.67 6.75 13.13
N GLN A 188 12.57 7.50 12.94
CA GLN A 188 11.25 7.10 13.47
C GLN A 188 10.77 5.76 12.89
N HIS A 189 10.88 5.55 11.58
CA HIS A 189 10.51 4.29 10.95
C HIS A 189 11.40 3.13 11.42
N PHE A 190 12.71 3.36 11.54
CA PHE A 190 13.63 2.36 12.08
C PHE A 190 13.23 1.91 13.51
N GLU A 191 12.95 2.86 14.41
CA GLU A 191 12.48 2.55 15.77
C GLU A 191 11.14 1.80 15.77
N GLU A 192 10.21 2.19 14.90
CA GLU A 192 8.89 1.52 14.79
C GLU A 192 8.99 0.11 14.19
N LEU A 193 9.90 -0.14 13.25
CA LEU A 193 10.18 -1.49 12.72
C LEU A 193 10.73 -2.41 13.82
N GLN A 194 11.66 -1.91 14.63
CA GLN A 194 12.20 -2.65 15.78
C GLN A 194 11.11 -3.04 16.79
N LYS A 195 10.18 -2.13 17.09
CA LYS A 195 9.01 -2.43 17.95
C LYS A 195 8.08 -3.49 17.35
N SER A 196 8.08 -3.63 16.03
CA SER A 196 7.30 -4.65 15.30
C SER A 196 8.04 -5.97 15.15
N GLY A 197 9.29 -6.07 15.59
CA GLY A 197 10.12 -7.26 15.39
C GLY A 197 10.50 -7.50 13.92
N ILE A 198 10.42 -6.47 13.07
CA ILE A 198 10.86 -6.57 11.68
C ILE A 198 12.37 -6.29 11.64
N PRO A 199 13.19 -7.20 11.09
CA PRO A 199 14.63 -6.96 10.93
C PRO A 199 14.86 -5.72 10.08
N CYS A 200 15.67 -4.79 10.55
CA CYS A 200 15.90 -3.53 9.85
C CYS A 200 17.25 -2.91 10.17
N LYS A 201 17.75 -2.11 9.23
CA LYS A 201 18.98 -1.33 9.34
C LYS A 201 18.76 0.10 8.86
N LEU A 202 19.29 1.06 9.60
CA LEU A 202 19.32 2.45 9.17
C LEU A 202 20.55 2.70 8.28
N TYR A 203 20.37 3.41 7.18
CA TYR A 203 21.48 3.76 6.31
C TYR A 203 22.35 4.91 6.90
N GLU A 204 23.62 4.63 7.17
CA GLU A 204 24.56 5.57 7.82
C GLU A 204 25.71 6.03 6.88
N GLY A 205 25.53 5.94 5.56
CA GLY A 205 26.46 6.52 4.57
C GLY A 205 27.48 5.56 3.96
N SER A 206 27.52 4.31 4.42
CA SER A 206 28.06 3.21 3.63
C SER A 206 27.17 1.98 3.79
N LEU A 207 26.93 1.29 2.69
CA LEU A 207 26.67 -0.14 2.77
C LEU A 207 28.03 -0.72 3.10
N SER A 208 28.32 -0.95 4.37
CA SER A 208 29.55 -1.64 4.76
C SER A 208 29.74 -2.84 3.85
N SER A 209 30.96 -3.07 3.37
CA SER A 209 31.38 -4.25 2.62
C SER A 209 31.35 -5.50 3.51
N HIS A 210 30.19 -5.76 4.10
CA HIS A 210 29.78 -7.03 4.69
C HIS A 210 28.82 -7.65 3.68
N GLY A 211 29.37 -7.95 2.50
CA GLY A 211 28.76 -8.88 1.55
C GLY A 211 28.83 -10.30 2.11
N THR A 212 28.21 -10.56 3.26
CA THR A 212 28.11 -11.94 3.71
C THR A 212 26.74 -12.36 4.20
N PHE A 213 25.94 -11.56 4.89
CA PHE A 213 24.53 -11.89 5.14
C PHE A 213 23.75 -10.60 5.43
N ARG A 214 22.95 -10.08 4.48
CA ARG A 214 21.73 -9.38 4.92
C ARG A 214 20.89 -10.47 5.54
N ASP A 215 20.47 -10.28 6.78
CA ASP A 215 19.53 -11.23 7.39
C ASP A 215 18.32 -11.34 6.47
N GLU A 216 17.84 -12.55 6.22
CA GLU A 216 16.70 -12.78 5.34
C GLU A 216 15.51 -11.94 5.85
N GLY A 217 15.01 -11.02 5.02
CA GLY A 217 13.95 -10.11 5.43
C GLY A 217 14.39 -8.76 6.02
N GLU A 218 15.69 -8.43 6.08
CA GLU A 218 16.17 -7.14 6.61
C GLU A 218 15.77 -5.95 5.72
N VAL A 219 15.07 -4.98 6.33
CA VAL A 219 14.65 -3.73 5.70
C VAL A 219 15.73 -2.66 5.83
N LEU A 220 16.24 -2.15 4.71
CA LEU A 220 17.10 -0.96 4.70
C LEU A 220 16.25 0.31 4.73
N VAL A 221 16.32 1.07 5.83
CA VAL A 221 15.67 2.38 5.95
C VAL A 221 16.63 3.47 5.46
N ILE A 222 16.22 4.19 4.42
CA ILE A 222 17.07 5.18 3.74
C ILE A 222 16.27 6.39 3.30
N GLU A 223 16.89 7.56 3.45
CA GLU A 223 16.29 8.82 3.03
C GLU A 223 16.44 9.04 1.52
N MET A 224 15.39 9.55 0.88
CA MET A 224 15.30 9.86 -0.55
C MET A 224 16.50 10.64 -1.12
N THR A 225 17.04 11.64 -0.41
CA THR A 225 18.15 12.46 -0.96
C THR A 225 19.49 11.72 -1.00
N LYS A 226 19.59 10.54 -0.35
CA LYS A 226 20.82 9.73 -0.39
C LYS A 226 20.98 9.00 -1.71
N PHE A 227 19.93 8.86 -2.51
CA PHE A 227 20.00 8.23 -3.83
C PHE A 227 20.58 9.18 -4.89
N VAL A 228 21.53 8.67 -5.67
CA VAL A 228 22.12 9.36 -6.81
C VAL A 228 22.15 8.44 -8.03
N GLU A 229 22.32 9.01 -9.23
CA GLU A 229 22.55 8.21 -10.44
C GLU A 229 23.99 7.67 -10.45
N GLU A 230 24.96 8.56 -10.19
CA GLU A 230 26.38 8.21 -10.08
C GLU A 230 26.95 8.75 -8.78
N LYS A 231 27.78 7.95 -8.10
CA LYS A 231 28.50 8.41 -6.91
C LYS A 231 29.68 9.29 -7.33
N LYS A 232 29.62 10.57 -6.98
CA LYS A 232 30.72 11.52 -7.15
C LYS A 232 31.32 11.86 -5.79
N GLY A 233 32.58 11.47 -5.57
CA GLY A 233 33.32 11.70 -4.33
C GLY A 233 32.99 10.72 -3.19
N SER A 234 33.48 11.02 -1.99
CA SER A 234 33.40 10.18 -0.79
C SER A 234 32.14 10.41 0.07
N GLY A 235 31.15 11.12 -0.46
CA GLY A 235 29.91 11.45 0.28
C GLY A 235 29.07 10.22 0.66
N VAL A 236 28.09 10.46 1.53
CA VAL A 236 27.16 9.44 2.06
C VAL A 236 26.08 9.01 1.06
N THR A 237 26.20 9.35 -0.22
CA THR A 237 25.22 8.99 -1.26
C THR A 237 25.46 7.59 -1.82
N LEU A 238 24.39 7.01 -2.37
CA LEU A 238 24.36 5.68 -2.94
C LEU A 238 23.76 5.68 -4.36
N PRO A 239 24.45 5.09 -5.35
CA PRO A 239 23.84 4.81 -6.66
C PRO A 239 22.68 3.83 -6.51
N VAL A 240 21.58 4.07 -7.22
CA VAL A 240 20.46 3.11 -7.29
C VAL A 240 20.87 1.76 -7.89
N ASP A 241 21.91 1.75 -8.74
CA ASP A 241 22.48 0.54 -9.34
C ASP A 241 23.02 -0.47 -8.33
N VAL A 242 23.26 -0.06 -7.08
CA VAL A 242 23.68 -1.00 -6.03
C VAL A 242 22.54 -1.96 -5.63
N PHE A 243 21.29 -1.60 -5.93
CA PHE A 243 20.11 -2.42 -5.66
C PHE A 243 19.70 -3.24 -6.89
N GLU A 244 20.58 -4.16 -7.29
CA GLU A 244 20.33 -5.10 -8.39
C GLU A 244 19.29 -6.16 -8.01
N GLY A 245 18.64 -6.76 -9.00
CA GLY A 245 17.66 -7.83 -8.80
C GLY A 245 16.23 -7.34 -8.59
N ARG A 246 15.44 -8.11 -7.85
CA ARG A 246 14.02 -7.82 -7.56
C ARG A 246 13.89 -7.15 -6.21
N ASN A 247 13.47 -5.89 -6.22
CA ASN A 247 13.37 -5.10 -5.00
C ASN A 247 11.94 -5.11 -4.45
N LEU A 248 11.81 -5.20 -3.13
CA LEU A 248 10.59 -4.83 -2.42
C LEU A 248 10.79 -3.42 -1.85
N VAL A 249 10.00 -2.46 -2.31
CA VAL A 249 10.17 -1.04 -1.98
C VAL A 249 8.94 -0.51 -1.25
N PHE A 250 9.16 0.10 -0.10
CA PHE A 250 8.17 0.87 0.64
C PHE A 250 8.52 2.34 0.52
N VAL A 251 7.55 3.19 0.17
CA VAL A 251 7.77 4.64 0.03
C VAL A 251 6.83 5.40 0.94
N ASP A 252 7.39 6.04 1.96
CA ASP A 252 6.66 6.99 2.79
C ASP A 252 6.63 8.36 2.11
N GLU A 253 5.49 9.03 2.22
CA GLU A 253 5.18 10.27 1.50
C GLU A 253 5.40 10.19 -0.02
N GLY A 254 4.89 9.14 -0.66
CA GLY A 254 5.10 8.83 -2.09
C GLY A 254 4.68 9.92 -3.10
N HIS A 255 3.94 10.94 -2.65
CA HIS A 255 3.64 12.14 -3.44
C HIS A 255 4.85 13.05 -3.68
N LYS A 256 5.88 12.98 -2.81
CA LYS A 256 7.11 13.76 -2.97
C LYS A 256 7.96 13.21 -4.10
N GLY A 257 8.66 14.08 -4.81
CA GLY A 257 9.50 13.72 -5.93
C GLY A 257 8.77 13.54 -7.26
N LYS A 258 7.53 14.03 -7.36
CA LYS A 258 6.64 13.92 -8.53
C LYS A 258 6.28 15.29 -9.14
N LYS A 259 6.86 16.39 -8.64
CA LYS A 259 6.81 17.72 -9.27
C LYS A 259 7.92 17.87 -10.32
N SER A 260 7.76 18.78 -11.27
CA SER A 260 8.69 18.99 -12.40
C SER A 260 10.15 19.26 -11.99
N GLU A 261 10.38 19.81 -10.81
CA GLU A 261 11.73 20.06 -10.25
C GLU A 261 12.39 18.80 -9.66
N GLU A 262 11.66 17.69 -9.55
CA GLU A 262 12.11 16.47 -8.88
C GLU A 262 12.12 15.23 -9.80
N GLN A 263 12.10 15.41 -11.13
CA GLN A 263 12.14 14.32 -12.12
C GLN A 263 13.24 13.28 -11.89
N LYS A 264 14.35 13.70 -11.29
CA LYS A 264 15.45 12.81 -10.88
C LYS A 264 14.97 11.73 -9.92
N TRP A 265 14.11 12.06 -8.95
CA TRP A 265 13.58 11.07 -8.02
C TRP A 265 12.67 10.06 -8.70
N ALA A 266 11.77 10.52 -9.57
CA ALA A 266 10.87 9.64 -10.30
C ALA A 266 11.66 8.56 -11.06
N ARG A 267 12.72 8.94 -11.79
CA ARG A 267 13.58 8.00 -12.50
C ARG A 267 14.29 7.00 -11.58
N LEU A 268 14.81 7.48 -10.45
CA LEU A 268 15.46 6.62 -9.46
C LEU A 268 14.48 5.60 -8.87
N ARG A 269 13.24 6.02 -8.59
CA ARG A 269 12.17 5.14 -8.13
C ARG A 269 11.78 4.11 -9.19
N ASP A 270 11.62 4.53 -10.44
CA ASP A 270 11.24 3.62 -11.52
C ASP A 270 12.31 2.52 -11.70
N LYS A 271 13.59 2.89 -11.59
CA LYS A 271 14.71 1.94 -11.63
C LYS A 271 14.72 0.97 -10.45
N LEU A 272 14.43 1.44 -9.23
CA LEU A 272 14.27 0.56 -8.08
C LEU A 272 13.08 -0.39 -8.23
N ALA A 273 12.05 0.01 -8.98
CA ALA A 273 10.80 -0.74 -9.15
C ALA A 273 10.78 -1.67 -10.37
N GLU A 274 11.72 -1.55 -11.32
CA GLU A 274 11.66 -2.15 -12.67
C GLU A 274 11.37 -3.66 -12.69
N ASN A 275 11.86 -4.42 -11.69
CA ASN A 275 11.60 -5.85 -11.54
C ASN A 275 11.06 -6.21 -10.15
N GLY A 276 10.50 -5.21 -9.45
CA GLY A 276 10.18 -5.29 -8.03
C GLY A 276 8.69 -5.22 -7.73
N PHE A 277 8.41 -4.91 -6.46
CA PHE A 277 7.08 -4.59 -5.97
C PHE A 277 7.16 -3.35 -5.09
N VAL A 278 6.22 -2.42 -5.27
CA VAL A 278 6.21 -1.14 -4.56
C VAL A 278 4.94 -0.99 -3.74
N PHE A 279 5.11 -0.61 -2.48
CA PHE A 279 4.03 -0.07 -1.66
C PHE A 279 4.27 1.42 -1.41
N GLU A 280 3.32 2.29 -1.76
CA GLU A 280 3.44 3.74 -1.57
C GLU A 280 2.36 4.28 -0.64
N TYR A 281 2.73 5.17 0.28
CA TYR A 281 1.79 5.73 1.25
C TYR A 281 1.84 7.26 1.22
N SER A 282 0.69 7.92 1.18
CA SER A 282 0.65 9.39 1.24
C SER A 282 -0.70 9.93 1.68
N ALA A 283 -0.69 11.06 2.39
CA ALA A 283 -1.90 11.83 2.70
C ALA A 283 -2.31 12.81 1.58
N THR A 284 -1.40 13.10 0.66
CA THR A 284 -1.44 14.29 -0.20
C THR A 284 -1.38 13.95 -1.69
N PHE A 285 -1.77 12.73 -2.08
CA PHE A 285 -1.90 12.37 -3.49
C PHE A 285 -2.79 13.37 -4.26
N GLY A 286 -3.86 13.88 -3.65
CA GLY A 286 -4.71 14.91 -4.27
C GLY A 286 -4.00 16.20 -4.69
N GLN A 287 -2.78 16.46 -4.21
CA GLN A 287 -1.96 17.59 -4.67
C GLN A 287 -1.23 17.32 -6.00
N ILE A 288 -1.01 16.05 -6.36
CA ILE A 288 -0.28 15.65 -7.57
C ILE A 288 -1.18 15.03 -8.64
N LEU A 289 -2.36 14.53 -8.26
CA LEU A 289 -3.33 13.94 -9.18
C LEU A 289 -4.13 15.03 -9.89
N SER A 290 -3.94 15.16 -11.20
CA SER A 290 -4.71 16.10 -12.02
C SER A 290 -4.77 15.65 -13.48
N GLU A 291 -5.84 16.01 -14.19
CA GLU A 291 -5.97 15.74 -15.64
C GLU A 291 -4.93 16.49 -16.49
N ARG A 292 -4.29 17.51 -15.91
CA ARG A 292 -3.16 18.21 -16.53
C ARG A 292 -1.88 17.37 -16.49
N ASN A 293 -1.76 16.47 -15.52
CA ASN A 293 -0.64 15.54 -15.37
C ASN A 293 -1.12 14.10 -15.61
N LYS A 294 -1.41 13.84 -16.88
CA LYS A 294 -2.07 12.61 -17.37
C LYS A 294 -1.33 11.33 -16.97
N GLU A 295 0.00 11.34 -17.09
CA GLU A 295 0.85 10.19 -16.79
C GLU A 295 0.77 9.82 -15.29
N ILE A 296 0.93 10.80 -14.41
CA ILE A 296 0.82 10.58 -12.96
C ILE A 296 -0.60 10.13 -12.57
N LEU A 297 -1.62 10.77 -13.15
CA LEU A 297 -3.00 10.40 -12.89
C LEU A 297 -3.29 8.96 -13.33
N GLU A 298 -2.78 8.53 -14.49
CA GLU A 298 -2.94 7.17 -14.98
C GLU A 298 -2.20 6.14 -14.12
N GLU A 299 -0.95 6.42 -13.74
CA GLU A 299 -0.15 5.55 -12.85
C GLU A 299 -0.88 5.28 -11.52
N TYR A 300 -1.39 6.33 -10.88
CA TYR A 300 -2.07 6.20 -9.58
C TYR A 300 -3.53 5.75 -9.70
N ALA A 301 -4.18 5.98 -10.84
CA ALA A 301 -5.49 5.40 -11.14
C ALA A 301 -5.46 3.86 -11.09
N LYS A 302 -4.34 3.28 -11.54
CA LYS A 302 -4.13 1.82 -11.60
C LYS A 302 -3.47 1.24 -10.35
N SER A 303 -2.92 2.05 -9.45
CA SER A 303 -2.19 1.56 -8.27
C SER A 303 -2.80 1.94 -6.92
N ILE A 304 -3.59 3.02 -6.81
CA ILE A 304 -4.26 3.35 -5.54
C ILE A 304 -5.35 2.30 -5.27
N ILE A 305 -5.14 1.50 -4.24
CA ILE A 305 -6.12 0.50 -3.79
C ILE A 305 -7.06 1.06 -2.74
N PHE A 306 -6.58 1.98 -1.91
CA PHE A 306 -7.33 2.46 -0.75
C PHE A 306 -7.28 3.99 -0.64
N ASP A 307 -8.46 4.62 -0.60
CA ASP A 307 -8.65 6.05 -0.36
C ASP A 307 -9.39 6.27 0.96
N TYR A 308 -8.62 6.68 1.96
CA TYR A 308 -9.05 7.22 3.23
C TYR A 308 -8.39 8.59 3.44
N SER A 309 -8.54 9.46 2.45
CA SER A 309 -8.07 10.85 2.46
C SER A 309 -8.67 11.68 3.61
N TYR A 310 -8.17 12.91 3.79
CA TYR A 310 -8.59 13.80 4.89
C TYR A 310 -10.11 14.01 4.95
N LYS A 311 -10.80 13.96 3.79
CA LYS A 311 -12.27 14.00 3.71
C LYS A 311 -12.90 12.94 4.63
N TYR A 312 -12.51 11.67 4.51
CA TYR A 312 -13.10 10.59 5.31
C TYR A 312 -12.61 10.62 6.76
N PHE A 313 -11.33 10.96 6.98
CA PHE A 313 -10.75 11.13 8.31
C PHE A 313 -11.48 12.18 9.14
N TYR A 314 -11.79 13.33 8.54
CA TYR A 314 -12.55 14.40 9.16
C TYR A 314 -14.01 14.00 9.44
N LEU A 315 -14.64 13.26 8.53
CA LEU A 315 -16.00 12.74 8.70
C LEU A 315 -16.10 11.76 9.87
N ASP A 316 -15.04 11.01 10.16
CA ASP A 316 -14.93 10.16 11.35
C ASP A 316 -14.63 10.93 12.64
N GLY A 317 -14.59 12.26 12.59
CA GLY A 317 -14.39 13.11 13.76
C GLY A 317 -12.94 13.39 14.12
N TYR A 318 -11.96 12.87 13.35
CA TYR A 318 -10.55 13.13 13.60
C TYR A 318 -10.09 14.47 13.00
N GLY A 319 -9.02 15.04 13.56
CA GLY A 319 -8.45 16.29 13.05
C GLY A 319 -9.36 17.52 13.22
N LYS A 320 -10.24 17.47 14.23
CA LYS A 320 -11.13 18.58 14.65
C LYS A 320 -10.54 19.44 15.78
N ASP A 321 -9.31 19.15 16.19
CA ASP A 321 -8.59 19.85 17.26
C ASP A 321 -7.65 20.93 16.72
#